data_AF-A0A1I0VIB3-F1
#
_entry.id   AF-A0A1I0VIB3-F1
#
_cell.length_a   1.000
_cell.length_b   1.000
_cell.length_c   1.000
_cell.angle_alpha   90.00
_cell.angle_beta   90.00
_cell.angle_gamma   90.00
#
_symmetry.space_group_name_H-M   'P 1'
#
loop_
_entity.id
_entity.type
_entity.pdbx_description
1 polymer ?
#
loop_
_entity_poly.entity_id
_entity_poly.type
_entity_poly.pdbx_seq_one_letter_code
_entity_poly.pdbx_strand_id
1 'polypeptide(L)'
;MNDVIKALEKNADRLEKIKKKIGKEEVLAGLAEESAELSQAALKYRRALNGVNYTPVSCKDADDNLQEEIADTLLNAALAGIDYSKVVATLYVKINRWADRLGVD
;
A
#
# COMPACT_ATOMS: atom_id res chain seq x y z
N MET A 1 -10.16 2.26 -4.82
CA MET A 1 -10.02 0.80 -4.63
C MET A 1 -10.54 0.01 -5.82
N ASN A 2 -11.77 0.25 -6.29
CA ASN A 2 -12.31 -0.43 -7.48
C ASN A 2 -11.42 -0.30 -8.72
N ASP A 3 -10.81 0.87 -8.97
CA ASP A 3 -9.97 1.05 -10.15
C ASP A 3 -8.61 0.36 -10.04
N VAL A 4 -8.07 0.21 -8.83
CA VAL A 4 -6.87 -0.59 -8.57
C VAL A 4 -7.14 -2.06 -8.85
N ILE A 5 -8.25 -2.60 -8.30
CA ILE A 5 -8.64 -4.00 -8.52
C ILE A 5 -8.85 -4.26 -10.01
N LYS A 6 -9.58 -3.39 -10.71
CA LYS A 6 -9.74 -3.48 -12.17
C LYS A 6 -8.42 -3.45 -12.92
N ALA A 7 -7.47 -2.62 -12.50
CA ALA A 7 -6.14 -2.57 -13.10
C ALA A 7 -5.37 -3.88 -12.91
N LEU A 8 -5.43 -4.47 -11.70
CA LEU A 8 -4.81 -5.77 -11.41
C LEU A 8 -5.46 -6.90 -12.22
N GLU A 9 -6.80 -6.95 -12.26
CA GLU A 9 -7.57 -7.94 -13.03
C GLU A 9 -7.26 -7.86 -14.53
N LYS A 10 -7.24 -6.65 -15.10
CA LYS A 10 -6.89 -6.43 -16.51
C LYS A 10 -5.47 -6.90 -16.85
N ASN A 11 -4.59 -6.99 -15.86
CA ASN A 11 -3.19 -7.39 -16.02
C ASN A 11 -2.88 -8.77 -15.40
N ALA A 12 -3.88 -9.58 -15.05
CA ALA A 12 -3.68 -10.86 -14.37
C ALA A 12 -2.67 -11.79 -15.07
N ASP A 13 -2.73 -11.92 -16.40
CA ASP A 13 -1.79 -12.72 -17.18
C ASP A 13 -0.34 -12.21 -17.09
N ARG A 14 -0.15 -10.89 -16.98
CA ARG A 14 1.17 -10.27 -16.84
C ARG A 14 1.70 -10.49 -15.43
N LEU A 15 0.85 -10.31 -14.41
CA LEU A 15 1.20 -10.56 -13.02
C LEU A 15 1.63 -12.01 -12.80
N GLU A 16 0.94 -12.97 -13.40
CA GLU A 16 1.30 -14.39 -13.31
C GLU A 16 2.67 -14.68 -13.97
N LYS A 17 2.97 -14.05 -15.12
CA LYS A 17 4.28 -14.16 -15.77
C LYS A 17 5.40 -13.54 -14.92
N ILE A 18 5.15 -12.38 -14.32
CA ILE A 18 6.11 -11.69 -13.44
C ILE A 18 6.39 -12.56 -12.21
N LYS A 19 5.34 -13.02 -11.53
CA LYS A 19 5.44 -13.89 -10.36
C LYS A 19 6.22 -15.16 -10.64
N LYS A 20 5.97 -15.83 -11.78
CA LYS A 20 6.73 -17.03 -12.18
C LYS A 20 8.21 -16.75 -12.43
N LYS A 21 8.54 -15.56 -12.93
CA LYS A 21 9.92 -15.17 -13.22
C LYS A 21 10.70 -14.77 -11.98
N ILE A 22 10.06 -14.05 -11.05
CA ILE A 22 10.68 -13.57 -9.81
C ILE A 22 10.75 -14.68 -8.76
N GLY A 23 9.68 -15.48 -8.62
CA GLY A 23 9.55 -16.47 -7.56
C GLY A 23 8.89 -15.90 -6.30
N LYS A 24 8.25 -16.77 -5.52
CA LYS A 24 7.41 -16.35 -4.38
C LYS A 24 8.23 -15.74 -3.22
N GLU A 25 9.42 -16.25 -2.96
CA GLU A 25 10.27 -15.79 -1.87
C GLU A 25 10.75 -14.34 -2.10
N GLU A 26 11.26 -14.07 -3.30
CA GLU A 26 11.68 -12.72 -3.71
C GLU A 26 10.51 -11.73 -3.76
N VAL A 27 9.31 -12.16 -4.16
CA VAL A 27 8.11 -11.31 -4.08
C VAL A 27 7.74 -10.95 -2.63
N LEU A 28 7.93 -11.87 -1.68
CA LEU A 28 7.69 -11.59 -0.26
C LEU A 28 8.77 -10.66 0.31
N ALA A 29 10.01 -10.79 -0.14
CA ALA A 29 11.08 -9.86 0.20
C ALA A 29 10.76 -8.45 -0.33
N GLY A 30 10.37 -8.34 -1.59
CA GLY A 30 9.91 -7.09 -2.19
C GLY A 30 8.72 -6.49 -1.43
N LEU A 31 7.70 -7.28 -1.10
CA LEU A 31 6.57 -6.80 -0.29
C LEU A 31 7.02 -6.22 1.05
N ALA A 32 8.01 -6.83 1.72
CA ALA A 32 8.54 -6.32 2.98
C ALA A 32 9.34 -5.01 2.78
N GLU A 33 10.12 -4.92 1.70
CA GLU A 33 10.87 -3.72 1.31
C GLU A 33 9.92 -2.55 1.03
N GLU A 34 8.95 -2.73 0.11
CA GLU A 34 7.97 -1.68 -0.22
C GLU A 34 7.14 -1.26 1.00
N SER A 35 6.81 -2.21 1.89
CA SER A 35 6.09 -1.88 3.13
C SER A 35 6.93 -0.99 4.07
N ALA A 36 8.25 -1.18 4.08
CA ALA A 36 9.16 -0.33 4.85
C ALA A 36 9.28 1.06 4.20
N GLU A 37 9.35 1.13 2.87
CA GLU A 37 9.38 2.39 2.12
C GLU A 37 8.07 3.18 2.30
N LEU A 38 6.91 2.52 2.20
CA LEU A 38 5.60 3.07 2.51
C LEU A 38 5.53 3.64 3.94
N SER A 39 6.05 2.90 4.92
CA SER A 39 6.13 3.38 6.30
C SER A 39 6.96 4.67 6.41
N GLN A 40 8.09 4.76 5.69
CA GLN A 40 8.91 5.97 5.67
C GLN A 40 8.23 7.13 4.94
N ALA A 41 7.58 6.87 3.80
CA ALA A 41 6.84 7.88 3.03
C ALA A 41 5.71 8.50 3.86
N ALA A 42 4.93 7.69 4.58
CA ALA A 42 3.88 8.18 5.47
C ALA A 42 4.45 9.09 6.59
N LEU A 43 5.59 8.72 7.17
CA LEU A 43 6.26 9.55 8.18
C LEU A 43 6.81 10.86 7.60
N LYS A 44 7.38 10.83 6.39
CA LYS A 44 7.83 12.03 5.68
C LYS A 44 6.67 12.98 5.39
N TYR A 45 5.55 12.45 4.89
CA TYR A 45 4.35 13.26 4.63
C TYR A 45 3.80 13.89 5.91
N ARG A 46 3.70 13.12 7.01
CA ARG A 46 3.33 13.67 8.33
C ARG A 46 4.25 14.81 8.78
N ARG A 47 5.56 14.69 8.59
CA ARG A 47 6.54 15.75 8.96
C ARG A 47 6.35 16.99 8.10
N ALA A 48 6.10 16.83 6.80
CA ALA A 48 5.81 17.93 5.90
C ALA A 48 4.54 18.69 6.33
N LEU A 49 3.48 17.98 6.71
CA LEU A 49 2.23 18.56 7.22
C LEU A 49 2.43 19.34 8.54
N ASN A 50 3.23 18.82 9.46
CA ASN A 50 3.46 19.44 10.77
C ASN A 50 4.46 20.60 10.74
N GLY A 51 5.12 20.87 9.59
CA GLY A 51 6.17 21.89 9.49
C GLY A 51 7.45 21.59 10.27
N VAL A 52 7.53 20.46 10.97
CA VAL A 52 8.73 19.97 11.67
C VAL A 52 9.51 19.09 10.70
N ASN A 53 10.06 19.72 9.66
CA ASN A 53 10.82 19.01 8.64
C ASN A 53 12.21 19.63 8.49
N TYR A 54 13.25 18.94 9.00
CA TYR A 54 14.65 19.33 8.79
C TYR A 54 15.12 19.06 7.34
N THR A 55 14.31 18.34 6.55
CA THR A 55 14.61 17.95 5.17
C THR A 55 13.61 18.65 4.23
N PRO A 56 14.06 19.40 3.21
CA PRO A 56 13.18 20.27 2.41
C PRO A 56 12.43 19.45 1.35
N VAL A 57 11.43 18.69 1.76
CA VAL A 57 10.49 18.02 0.85
C VAL A 57 9.16 18.75 0.92
N SER A 58 8.59 19.13 -0.21
CA SER A 58 7.29 19.80 -0.23
C SER A 58 6.19 18.82 0.19
N CYS A 59 5.06 19.34 0.70
CA CYS A 59 3.90 18.50 0.99
C CYS A 59 3.41 17.74 -0.24
N LYS A 60 3.52 18.35 -1.43
CA LYS A 60 3.12 17.72 -2.70
C LYS A 60 4.04 16.54 -3.03
N ASP A 61 5.36 16.75 -2.97
CA ASP A 61 6.31 15.68 -3.30
C ASP A 61 6.22 14.52 -2.30
N ALA A 62 5.96 14.83 -1.03
CA ALA A 62 5.76 13.81 0.00
C ALA A 62 4.42 13.05 -0.16
N ASP A 63 3.38 13.68 -0.67
CA ASP A 63 2.12 13.02 -1.05
C ASP A 63 2.32 12.15 -2.30
N ASP A 64 2.95 12.67 -3.35
CA ASP A 64 3.25 11.92 -4.57
C ASP A 64 4.06 10.66 -4.26
N ASN A 65 5.11 10.78 -3.42
CA ASN A 65 5.89 9.62 -2.97
C ASN A 65 5.03 8.64 -2.17
N LEU A 66 4.11 9.11 -1.32
CA LEU A 66 3.23 8.21 -0.57
C LEU A 66 2.31 7.40 -1.50
N GLN A 67 1.79 8.01 -2.56
CA GLN A 67 0.96 7.30 -3.55
C GLN A 67 1.76 6.24 -4.31
N GLU A 68 3.02 6.53 -4.65
CA GLU A 68 3.95 5.59 -5.29
C GLU A 68 4.17 4.35 -4.41
N GLU A 69 4.58 4.53 -3.15
CA GLU A 69 4.83 3.39 -2.26
C GLU A 69 3.57 2.55 -1.98
N ILE A 70 2.39 3.18 -1.97
CA ILE A 70 1.11 2.46 -1.88
C ILE A 70 0.93 1.58 -3.12
N ALA A 71 1.23 2.10 -4.31
CA ALA A 71 1.11 1.34 -5.55
C ALA A 71 2.09 0.14 -5.58
N ASP A 72 3.33 0.34 -5.17
CA ASP A 72 4.36 -0.71 -5.15
C ASP A 72 4.06 -1.78 -4.10
N THR A 73 3.60 -1.38 -2.92
CA THR A 73 3.12 -2.32 -1.88
C THR A 73 1.94 -3.15 -2.39
N LEU A 74 0.96 -2.51 -3.05
CA LEU A 74 -0.22 -3.22 -3.57
C LEU A 74 0.14 -4.17 -4.72
N LEU A 75 1.08 -3.79 -5.59
CA LEU A 75 1.58 -4.66 -6.66
C LEU A 75 2.26 -5.90 -6.08
N ASN A 76 3.15 -5.73 -5.12
CA ASN A 76 3.84 -6.84 -4.45
C ASN A 76 2.85 -7.74 -3.68
N ALA A 77 1.83 -7.17 -3.04
CA ALA A 77 0.77 -7.94 -2.40
C ALA A 77 -0.02 -8.79 -3.42
N ALA A 78 -0.32 -8.24 -4.60
CA ALA A 78 -0.99 -8.96 -5.67
C ALA A 78 -0.11 -10.11 -6.19
N LEU A 79 1.18 -9.86 -6.45
CA LEU A 79 2.15 -10.87 -6.88
C LEU A 79 2.32 -11.97 -5.82
N ALA A 80 2.28 -11.62 -4.53
CA ALA A 80 2.37 -12.57 -3.42
C ALA A 80 1.13 -13.51 -3.35
N GLY A 81 0.05 -13.15 -4.05
CA GLY A 81 -1.21 -13.89 -4.05
C GLY A 81 -2.03 -13.65 -2.79
N ILE A 82 -2.00 -12.43 -2.25
CA ILE A 82 -2.85 -12.04 -1.13
C ILE A 82 -4.32 -12.15 -1.52
N ASP A 83 -5.12 -12.78 -0.65
CA ASP A 83 -6.55 -12.92 -0.81
C ASP A 83 -7.27 -11.62 -0.36
N TYR A 84 -7.54 -10.74 -1.32
CA TYR A 84 -8.19 -9.46 -1.06
C TYR A 84 -9.61 -9.59 -0.48
N SER A 85 -10.29 -10.73 -0.65
CA SER A 85 -11.61 -10.95 -0.02
C SER A 85 -11.47 -11.02 1.49
N LYS A 86 -10.43 -11.70 1.99
CA LYS A 86 -10.10 -11.73 3.43
C LYS A 86 -9.64 -10.39 3.95
N VAL A 87 -8.88 -9.64 3.14
CA VAL A 87 -8.46 -8.27 3.48
C VAL A 87 -9.68 -7.38 3.66
N VAL A 88 -10.62 -7.37 2.70
CA VAL A 88 -11.84 -6.57 2.76
C VAL A 88 -12.70 -6.93 3.97
N ALA A 89 -12.91 -8.23 4.24
CA ALA A 89 -13.63 -8.67 5.44
C ALA A 89 -12.97 -8.16 6.73
N THR A 90 -11.63 -8.19 6.80
CA THR A 90 -10.87 -7.67 7.95
C THR A 90 -11.00 -6.15 8.07
N LEU A 91 -10.97 -5.42 6.94
CA LEU A 91 -11.12 -3.96 6.93
C LEU A 91 -12.45 -3.53 7.53
N TYR A 92 -13.58 -4.15 7.15
CA TYR A 92 -14.88 -3.83 7.75
C TYR A 92 -14.87 -3.94 9.27
N VAL A 93 -14.32 -5.03 9.81
CA VAL A 93 -14.21 -5.22 11.25
C VAL A 93 -13.34 -4.14 11.90
N LYS A 94 -12.22 -3.77 11.27
CA LYS A 94 -11.29 -2.77 11.81
C LYS A 94 -11.87 -1.35 11.76
N ILE A 95 -12.58 -1.01 10.69
CA ILE A 95 -13.26 0.28 10.50
C ILE A 95 -14.33 0.44 11.58
N ASN A 96 -15.25 -0.51 11.72
CA ASN A 96 -16.29 -0.43 12.76
C ASN A 96 -15.68 -0.28 14.16
N ARG A 97 -14.64 -1.06 14.46
CA ARG A 97 -13.93 -0.94 15.74
C ARG A 97 -13.30 0.44 15.96
N TRP A 98 -12.82 1.09 14.90
CA TRP A 98 -12.26 2.44 15.01
C TRP A 98 -13.35 3.49 15.16
N ALA A 99 -14.43 3.38 14.38
CA ALA A 99 -15.63 4.20 14.48
C ALA A 99 -16.19 4.20 15.91
N ASP A 100 -16.41 3.01 16.49
CA ASP A 100 -16.88 2.84 17.88
C ASP A 100 -15.95 3.51 18.90
N ARG A 101 -14.62 3.38 18.72
CA ARG A 101 -13.63 3.95 19.65
C ARG A 101 -13.55 5.46 19.60
N LEU A 102 -13.80 6.04 18.43
CA LEU A 102 -13.73 7.48 18.21
C LEU A 102 -15.10 8.16 18.34
N GLY A 103 -16.18 7.37 18.49
CA GLY A 103 -17.55 7.90 18.53
C GLY A 103 -17.98 8.53 17.21
N VAL A 104 -17.55 7.95 16.09
CA VAL A 104 -17.91 8.40 14.73
C VAL A 104 -18.91 7.41 14.16
N ASP A 105 -20.12 7.88 13.81
CA ASP A 105 -21.20 7.08 13.20
C ASP A 105 -21.00 6.87 11.68
#